data_AF-A0A353F4W5-F1
#
_entry.id   AF-A0A353F4W5-F1
#
_cell.length_a   1.000
_cell.length_b   1.000
_cell.length_c   1.000
_cell.angle_alpha   90.00
_cell.angle_beta   90.00
_cell.angle_gamma   90.00
#
_symmetry.space_group_name_H-M   'P 1'
#
loop_
_entity.id
_entity.type
_entity.pdbx_description
1 polymer ?
#
loop_
_entity_poly.entity_id
_entity_poly.type
_entity_poly.pdbx_seq_one_letter_code
_entity_poly.pdbx_strand_id
1 'polypeptide(L)'
;GKRVIYAFAEKGPMQLWSVDLEGKDKKQITESEGLSHWPSFTPNGEQMVFANSRENNYEIYIREIEGGEELRLTENRIMDIRPRVSPDGSKICFVSTRDGNYEIYVMNIDGSNVVRITDNEERDDFPSWHPDGNRIVYVSERDGQKDIFLVDIPKPIKVTAR
;
A
#
# COMPACT_ATOMS: atom_id res chain seq x y z
N GLY A 1 -4.01 -17.49 -5.34
CA GLY A 1 -4.80 -16.50 -6.09
C GLY A 1 -5.11 -17.05 -7.48
N LYS A 2 -6.28 -16.73 -8.03
CA LYS A 2 -6.70 -17.16 -9.39
C LYS A 2 -6.54 -16.06 -10.45
N ARG A 3 -6.07 -14.88 -10.05
CA ARG A 3 -6.01 -13.68 -10.90
C ARG A 3 -4.72 -12.90 -10.66
N VAL A 4 -4.30 -12.15 -11.68
CA VAL A 4 -3.24 -11.14 -11.61
C VAL A 4 -3.89 -9.77 -11.71
N ILE A 5 -3.47 -8.83 -10.86
CA ILE A 5 -3.85 -7.41 -10.95
C ILE A 5 -2.66 -6.59 -11.41
N TYR A 6 -2.90 -5.64 -12.30
CA TYR A 6 -1.88 -4.79 -12.87
C TYR A 6 -2.43 -3.41 -13.20
N ALA A 7 -1.55 -2.41 -13.22
CA ALA A 7 -1.88 -1.06 -13.66
C ALA A 7 -1.60 -0.95 -15.17
N PHE A 8 -2.57 -0.45 -15.93
CA PHE A 8 -2.43 -0.27 -17.38
C PHE A 8 -3.29 0.90 -17.87
N ALA A 9 -2.72 1.72 -18.74
CA ALA A 9 -3.42 2.81 -19.41
C ALA A 9 -3.87 2.35 -20.80
N GLU A 10 -5.10 1.82 -20.90
CA GLU A 10 -5.66 1.40 -22.18
C GLU A 10 -6.21 2.58 -22.99
N LYS A 11 -7.02 3.42 -22.33
CA LYS A 11 -7.54 4.69 -22.86
C LYS A 11 -7.67 5.68 -21.71
N GLY A 12 -6.87 6.74 -21.72
CA GLY A 12 -6.89 7.76 -20.66
C GLY A 12 -5.97 7.43 -19.48
N PRO A 13 -6.35 7.81 -18.23
CA PRO A 13 -5.49 7.67 -17.06
C PRO A 13 -5.15 6.21 -16.74
N MET A 14 -4.06 5.98 -16.01
CA MET A 14 -3.68 4.67 -15.52
C MET A 14 -4.80 4.09 -14.64
N GLN A 15 -5.33 2.92 -15.02
CA GLN A 15 -6.33 2.20 -14.23
C GLN A 15 -5.82 0.82 -13.84
N LEU A 16 -6.48 0.20 -12.86
CA LEU A 16 -6.21 -1.16 -12.45
C LEU A 16 -7.08 -2.14 -13.24
N TRP A 17 -6.48 -3.24 -13.64
CA TRP A 17 -7.07 -4.31 -14.43
C TRP A 17 -6.75 -5.64 -13.80
N SER A 18 -7.60 -6.64 -14.01
CA SER A 18 -7.33 -8.01 -13.63
C SER A 18 -7.49 -8.97 -14.79
N VAL A 19 -6.70 -10.03 -14.81
CA VAL A 19 -6.80 -11.17 -15.72
C VAL A 19 -6.71 -12.46 -14.91
N ASP A 20 -7.16 -13.57 -15.48
CA ASP A 20 -6.81 -14.89 -14.93
C ASP A 20 -5.32 -15.21 -15.15
N LEU A 21 -4.87 -16.37 -14.64
CA LEU A 21 -3.47 -16.80 -14.73
C LEU A 21 -3.02 -17.13 -16.17
N GLU A 22 -3.96 -17.30 -17.10
CA GLU A 22 -3.69 -17.50 -18.53
C GLU A 22 -3.69 -16.16 -19.30
N GLY A 23 -3.90 -15.03 -18.62
CA GLY A 23 -3.99 -13.71 -19.23
C GLY A 23 -5.34 -13.43 -19.91
N LYS A 24 -6.37 -14.25 -19.65
CA LYS A 24 -7.72 -14.10 -20.20
C LYS A 24 -8.65 -13.45 -19.18
N ASP A 25 -9.94 -13.32 -19.54
CA ASP A 25 -10.98 -12.71 -18.69
C ASP A 25 -10.56 -11.33 -18.14
N LYS A 26 -10.05 -10.47 -19.03
CA LYS A 26 -9.60 -9.13 -18.67
C LYS A 26 -10.79 -8.30 -18.17
N LYS A 27 -10.69 -7.81 -16.94
CA LYS A 27 -11.68 -6.95 -16.29
C LYS A 27 -11.04 -5.65 -15.85
N GLN A 28 -11.68 -4.52 -16.15
CA GLN A 28 -11.32 -3.25 -15.55
C GLN A 28 -11.76 -3.27 -14.09
N ILE A 29 -10.86 -2.89 -13.20
CA ILE A 29 -11.12 -2.83 -11.77
C ILE A 29 -11.49 -1.38 -11.43
N THR A 30 -10.61 -0.41 -11.66
CA THR A 30 -10.88 1.00 -11.32
C THR A 30 -11.34 1.82 -12.52
N GLU A 31 -12.26 2.75 -12.26
CA GLU A 31 -12.66 3.81 -13.17
C GLU A 31 -12.60 5.13 -12.40
N SER A 32 -11.56 5.92 -12.66
CA SER A 32 -11.28 7.13 -11.91
C SER A 32 -10.65 8.19 -12.82
N GLU A 33 -10.93 9.46 -12.54
CA GLU A 33 -10.24 10.59 -13.20
C GLU A 33 -8.76 10.67 -12.80
N GLY A 34 -8.40 10.10 -11.64
CA GLY A 34 -7.03 9.98 -11.17
C GLY A 34 -6.29 8.73 -11.69
N LEU A 35 -5.00 8.68 -11.42
CA LEU A 35 -4.13 7.54 -11.71
C LEU A 35 -4.24 6.52 -10.57
N SER A 36 -4.53 5.26 -10.91
CA SER A 36 -4.56 4.15 -9.97
C SER A 36 -3.30 3.29 -10.09
N HIS A 37 -2.55 3.13 -9.00
CA HIS A 37 -1.25 2.47 -8.97
C HIS A 37 -1.04 1.55 -7.77
N TRP A 38 -0.02 0.69 -7.89
CA TRP A 38 0.51 -0.18 -6.84
C TRP A 38 -0.55 -0.99 -6.09
N PRO A 39 -1.36 -1.80 -6.80
CA PRO A 39 -2.35 -2.65 -6.15
C PRO A 39 -1.69 -3.72 -5.29
N SER A 40 -2.36 -4.09 -4.20
CA SER A 40 -2.03 -5.25 -3.36
C SER A 40 -3.33 -5.92 -2.90
N PHE A 41 -3.47 -7.22 -3.17
CA PHE A 41 -4.59 -7.99 -2.65
C PHE A 41 -4.48 -8.20 -1.14
N THR A 42 -5.63 -8.30 -0.50
CA THR A 42 -5.78 -8.97 0.79
C THR A 42 -5.54 -10.48 0.63
N PRO A 43 -5.10 -11.21 1.68
CA PRO A 43 -4.76 -12.63 1.57
C PRO A 43 -5.91 -13.53 1.11
N ASN A 44 -7.15 -13.21 1.48
CA ASN A 44 -8.35 -13.91 1.02
C ASN A 44 -8.69 -13.60 -0.47
N GLY A 45 -8.14 -12.51 -1.02
CA GLY A 45 -8.33 -12.08 -2.40
C GLY A 45 -9.67 -11.37 -2.65
N GLU A 46 -10.42 -11.03 -1.60
CA GLU A 46 -11.74 -10.39 -1.71
C GLU A 46 -11.58 -8.88 -1.93
N GLN A 47 -10.59 -8.28 -1.25
CA GLN A 47 -10.29 -6.85 -1.33
C GLN A 47 -8.91 -6.57 -1.90
N MET A 48 -8.68 -5.33 -2.33
CA MET A 48 -7.35 -4.79 -2.58
C MET A 48 -7.18 -3.41 -1.98
N VAL A 49 -5.92 -3.08 -1.69
CA VAL A 49 -5.46 -1.71 -1.46
C VAL A 49 -4.69 -1.20 -2.66
N PHE A 50 -4.76 0.10 -2.91
CA PHE A 50 -4.06 0.75 -4.02
C PHE A 50 -3.91 2.25 -3.74
N ALA A 51 -3.03 2.93 -4.49
CA ALA A 51 -2.95 4.39 -4.44
C ALA A 51 -3.72 5.00 -5.60
N ASN A 52 -4.45 6.10 -5.35
CA ASN A 52 -5.16 6.84 -6.39
C ASN A 52 -4.96 8.35 -6.24
N SER A 53 -4.78 9.06 -7.38
CA SER A 53 -4.47 10.49 -7.42
C SER A 53 -5.65 11.43 -7.69
N ARG A 54 -6.90 10.97 -7.60
CA ARG A 54 -8.09 11.75 -8.01
C ARG A 54 -8.34 13.00 -7.17
N GLU A 55 -7.73 13.11 -6.00
CA GLU A 55 -7.94 14.24 -5.07
C GLU A 55 -6.72 15.17 -4.96
N ASN A 56 -6.01 15.37 -6.08
CA ASN A 56 -4.82 16.23 -6.26
C ASN A 56 -3.48 15.66 -5.75
N ASN A 57 -3.50 14.71 -4.81
CA ASN A 57 -2.36 13.93 -4.34
C ASN A 57 -2.70 12.43 -4.37
N TYR A 58 -1.67 11.57 -4.28
CA TYR A 58 -1.90 10.15 -4.08
C TYR A 58 -2.33 9.87 -2.65
N GLU A 59 -3.41 9.11 -2.54
CA GLU A 59 -3.95 8.59 -1.29
C GLU A 59 -4.19 7.10 -1.43
N ILE A 60 -4.22 6.41 -0.29
CA ILE A 60 -4.46 4.97 -0.23
C ILE A 60 -5.95 4.71 -0.11
N TYR A 61 -6.43 3.78 -0.92
CA TYR A 61 -7.81 3.32 -0.93
C TYR A 61 -7.83 1.81 -0.77
N ILE A 62 -8.95 1.31 -0.22
CA ILE A 62 -9.30 -0.11 -0.18
C ILE A 62 -10.64 -0.33 -0.88
N ARG A 63 -10.80 -1.47 -1.54
CA ARG A 63 -12.07 -1.83 -2.18
C ARG A 63 -12.23 -3.32 -2.42
N GLU A 64 -13.48 -3.71 -2.63
CA GLU A 64 -13.86 -5.04 -3.11
C GLU A 64 -13.47 -5.28 -4.57
N ILE A 65 -13.02 -6.50 -4.87
CA ILE A 65 -12.56 -6.91 -6.20
C ILE A 65 -13.71 -7.15 -7.17
N GLU A 66 -14.79 -7.78 -6.71
CA GLU A 66 -15.98 -8.06 -7.52
C GLU A 66 -16.90 -6.84 -7.69
N GLY A 67 -16.43 -5.66 -7.25
CA GLY A 67 -17.19 -4.41 -7.23
C GLY A 67 -17.84 -4.18 -5.87
N GLY A 68 -18.14 -2.92 -5.57
CA GLY A 68 -18.70 -2.52 -4.27
C GLY A 68 -18.13 -1.20 -3.78
N GLU A 69 -18.26 -0.98 -2.47
CA GLU A 69 -17.78 0.23 -1.81
C GLU A 69 -16.25 0.34 -1.90
N GLU A 70 -15.81 1.58 -2.10
CA GLU A 70 -14.41 1.96 -2.12
C GLU A 70 -14.21 3.00 -1.03
N LEU A 71 -13.26 2.74 -0.14
CA LEU A 71 -12.99 3.57 1.04
C LEU A 71 -11.62 4.21 0.91
N ARG A 72 -11.55 5.50 1.20
CA ARG A 72 -10.30 6.23 1.36
C ARG A 72 -9.73 5.94 2.76
N LEU A 73 -8.49 5.48 2.83
CA LEU A 73 -7.82 5.12 4.08
C LEU A 73 -6.88 6.21 4.60
N THR A 74 -6.40 7.09 3.72
CA THR A 74 -5.54 8.22 4.09
C THR A 74 -6.12 9.52 3.54
N GLU A 75 -6.08 10.58 4.34
CA GLU A 75 -6.54 11.91 3.95
C GLU A 75 -5.58 12.98 4.47
N ASN A 76 -4.73 13.50 3.59
CA ASN A 76 -3.79 14.56 3.89
C ASN A 76 -3.42 15.35 2.62
N ARG A 77 -2.44 16.27 2.74
CA ARG A 77 -2.00 17.14 1.63
C ARG A 77 -0.71 16.66 0.95
N ILE A 78 -0.23 15.46 1.28
CA ILE A 78 1.06 14.92 0.84
C ILE A 78 0.86 13.58 0.12
N MET A 79 1.90 12.95 -0.40
CA MET A 79 1.72 11.70 -1.14
C MET A 79 1.79 10.49 -0.22
N ASP A 80 0.75 9.65 -0.27
CA ASP A 80 0.72 8.30 0.31
C ASP A 80 0.63 7.25 -0.80
N ILE A 81 1.66 6.40 -0.91
CA ILE A 81 1.91 5.57 -2.09
C ILE A 81 2.41 4.17 -1.74
N ARG A 82 2.42 3.28 -2.75
CA ARG A 82 2.95 1.90 -2.69
C ARG A 82 2.42 1.05 -1.52
N PRO A 83 1.10 1.00 -1.27
CA PRO A 83 0.57 0.20 -0.17
C PRO A 83 0.82 -1.31 -0.40
N ARG A 84 1.07 -2.05 0.68
CA ARG A 84 1.15 -3.52 0.72
C ARG A 84 0.39 -4.05 1.92
N VAL A 85 -0.47 -5.03 1.69
CA VAL A 85 -1.19 -5.72 2.76
C VAL A 85 -0.28 -6.74 3.45
N SER A 86 -0.39 -6.85 4.77
CA SER A 86 0.34 -7.85 5.56
C SER A 86 -0.10 -9.28 5.23
N PRO A 87 0.73 -10.31 5.51
CA PRO A 87 0.40 -11.70 5.22
C PRO A 87 -0.86 -12.21 5.94
N ASP A 88 -1.19 -11.64 7.10
CA ASP A 88 -2.39 -11.94 7.89
C ASP A 88 -3.60 -11.06 7.51
N GLY A 89 -3.42 -10.08 6.62
CA GLY A 89 -4.48 -9.18 6.18
C GLY A 89 -4.84 -8.06 7.14
N SER A 90 -4.18 -7.97 8.31
CA SER A 90 -4.59 -7.03 9.38
C SER A 90 -4.02 -5.62 9.23
N LYS A 91 -2.97 -5.44 8.42
CA LYS A 91 -2.22 -4.19 8.32
C LYS A 91 -1.85 -3.84 6.88
N ILE A 92 -1.53 -2.58 6.69
CA ILE A 92 -0.99 -2.03 5.45
C ILE A 92 0.32 -1.34 5.79
N CYS A 93 1.41 -1.68 5.08
CA CYS A 93 2.59 -0.81 5.04
C CYS A 93 2.56 0.03 3.76
N PHE A 94 3.06 1.25 3.83
CA PHE A 94 3.02 2.20 2.73
C PHE A 94 4.09 3.26 2.89
N VAL A 95 4.29 4.06 1.85
CA VAL A 95 5.25 5.17 1.87
C VAL A 95 4.50 6.47 1.96
N SER A 96 4.95 7.36 2.84
CA SER A 96 4.40 8.70 3.01
C SER A 96 5.48 9.75 2.91
N THR A 97 5.13 10.93 2.41
CA THR A 97 6.02 12.12 2.42
C THR A 97 5.66 13.16 3.47
N ARG A 98 4.93 12.77 4.52
CA ARG A 98 4.42 13.71 5.54
C ARG A 98 5.48 14.33 6.44
N ASP A 99 6.68 13.76 6.50
CA ASP A 99 7.80 14.25 7.30
C ASP A 99 8.87 14.98 6.47
N GLY A 100 8.58 15.27 5.20
CA GLY A 100 9.49 16.02 4.31
C GLY A 100 10.39 15.16 3.41
N ASN A 101 10.50 13.87 3.68
CA ASN A 101 11.14 12.84 2.85
C ASN A 101 10.24 11.59 2.74
N TYR A 102 10.69 10.56 2.02
CA TYR A 102 9.92 9.31 1.89
C TYR A 102 10.21 8.43 3.09
N GLU A 103 9.16 8.08 3.82
CA GLU A 103 9.26 7.23 5.00
C GLU A 103 8.21 6.13 4.97
N ILE A 104 8.52 5.02 5.64
CA ILE A 104 7.65 3.87 5.72
C ILE A 104 6.73 4.02 6.91
N TYR A 105 5.46 3.81 6.64
CA TYR A 105 4.38 3.84 7.59
C TYR A 105 3.63 2.52 7.61
N VAL A 106 3.00 2.24 8.75
CA VAL A 106 2.08 1.12 8.92
C VAL A 106 0.78 1.64 9.51
N MET A 107 -0.33 1.10 9.03
CA MET A 107 -1.66 1.31 9.60
C MET A 107 -2.42 -0.02 9.66
N ASN A 108 -3.53 -0.05 10.39
CA ASN A 108 -4.48 -1.15 10.32
C ASN A 108 -5.17 -1.17 8.95
N ILE A 109 -5.74 -2.33 8.57
CA ILE A 109 -6.46 -2.50 7.29
C ILE A 109 -7.66 -1.54 7.13
N ASP A 110 -8.21 -1.06 8.24
CA ASP A 110 -9.30 -0.07 8.29
C ASP A 110 -8.81 1.40 8.23
N GLY A 111 -7.50 1.63 8.07
CA GLY A 111 -6.89 2.97 8.04
C GLY A 111 -6.55 3.56 9.41
N SER A 112 -6.96 2.91 10.51
CA SER A 112 -6.65 3.39 11.86
C SER A 112 -5.21 3.11 12.29
N ASN A 113 -4.77 3.76 13.38
CA ASN A 113 -3.47 3.51 14.02
C ASN A 113 -2.26 3.65 13.06
N VAL A 114 -2.20 4.77 12.34
CA VAL A 114 -1.05 5.11 11.49
C VAL A 114 0.18 5.36 12.37
N VAL A 115 1.26 4.64 12.10
CA VAL A 115 2.53 4.71 12.84
C VAL A 115 3.70 4.80 11.85
N ARG A 116 4.64 5.71 12.10
CA ARG A 116 5.91 5.82 11.35
C ARG A 116 6.87 4.71 11.78
N ILE A 117 7.48 4.02 10.82
CA ILE A 117 8.39 2.89 11.06
C ILE A 117 9.84 3.28 10.86
N THR A 118 10.11 4.12 9.86
CA THR A 118 11.46 4.62 9.58
C THR A 118 11.54 6.11 9.87
N ASP A 119 12.66 6.56 10.42
CA ASP A 119 12.89 7.97 10.75
C ASP A 119 14.37 8.33 10.55
N ASN A 120 14.65 9.00 9.44
CA ASN A 120 15.99 9.43 9.06
C ASN A 120 15.90 10.55 8.01
N GLU A 121 17.03 11.12 7.61
CA GLU A 121 17.06 12.20 6.61
C GLU A 121 16.94 11.71 5.17
N GLU A 122 17.18 10.42 4.92
CA GLU A 122 17.25 9.84 3.58
C GLU A 122 15.94 9.18 3.14
N ARG A 123 15.87 8.81 1.87
CA ARG A 123 14.66 8.22 1.27
C ARG A 123 14.51 6.73 1.61
N ASP A 124 13.40 6.37 2.24
CA ASP A 124 12.97 4.97 2.46
C ASP A 124 11.71 4.66 1.62
N ASP A 125 11.80 3.66 0.74
CA ASP A 125 10.77 3.39 -0.30
C ASP A 125 10.64 1.90 -0.62
N PHE A 126 9.68 1.54 -1.49
CA PHE A 126 9.40 0.18 -1.95
C PHE A 126 9.22 -0.86 -0.82
N PRO A 127 8.35 -0.62 0.18
CA PRO A 127 8.18 -1.54 1.28
C PRO A 127 7.50 -2.84 0.81
N SER A 128 7.87 -3.94 1.46
CA SER A 128 7.20 -5.23 1.36
C SER A 128 7.20 -5.91 2.72
N TRP A 129 6.10 -6.56 3.06
CA TRP A 129 6.04 -7.38 4.27
C TRP A 129 6.96 -8.58 4.15
N HIS A 130 7.68 -8.87 5.24
CA HIS A 130 8.29 -10.17 5.43
C HIS A 130 7.18 -11.21 5.73
N PRO A 131 7.31 -12.48 5.32
CA PRO A 131 6.28 -13.51 5.53
C PRO A 131 5.86 -13.78 6.97
N ASP A 132 6.68 -13.38 7.95
CA ASP A 132 6.35 -13.51 9.38
C ASP A 132 5.37 -12.45 9.90
N GLY A 133 5.03 -11.44 9.08
CA GLY A 133 4.12 -10.35 9.44
C GLY A 133 4.65 -9.40 10.53
N ASN A 134 5.91 -9.52 10.95
CA ASN A 134 6.49 -8.70 12.01
C ASN A 134 7.60 -7.76 11.51
N ARG A 135 8.00 -7.91 10.25
CA ARG A 135 9.08 -7.13 9.64
C ARG A 135 8.71 -6.60 8.28
N ILE A 136 9.35 -5.50 7.90
CA ILE A 136 9.23 -4.88 6.57
C ILE A 136 10.61 -4.87 5.93
N VAL A 137 10.68 -5.35 4.69
CA VAL A 137 11.81 -5.18 3.78
C VAL A 137 11.56 -3.92 2.96
N TYR A 138 12.59 -3.11 2.74
CA TYR A 138 12.47 -1.87 1.96
C TYR A 138 13.79 -1.45 1.33
N VAL A 139 13.74 -0.47 0.44
CA VAL A 139 14.93 0.16 -0.15
C VAL A 139 15.20 1.47 0.57
N SER A 140 16.43 1.67 1.02
CA SER A 140 16.89 2.92 1.63
C SER A 140 18.03 3.53 0.82
N GLU A 141 18.11 4.86 0.80
CA GLU A 141 19.23 5.63 0.23
C GLU A 141 20.29 6.03 1.28
N ARG A 142 20.20 5.48 2.51
CA ARG A 142 21.18 5.68 3.60
C ARG A 142 22.60 5.34 3.15
N ASP A 143 23.57 6.02 3.77
CA ASP A 143 25.01 5.87 3.48
C ASP A 143 25.41 6.20 2.03
N GLY A 144 24.58 6.98 1.33
CA GLY A 144 24.85 7.47 -0.02
C GLY A 144 24.68 6.41 -1.13
N GLN A 145 24.09 5.26 -0.81
CA GLN A 145 23.84 4.16 -1.76
C GLN A 145 22.44 3.58 -1.56
N LYS A 146 21.88 2.96 -2.62
CA LYS A 146 20.62 2.22 -2.53
C LYS A 146 20.88 0.80 -2.08
N ASP A 147 20.34 0.42 -0.92
CA ASP A 147 20.42 -0.95 -0.41
C ASP A 147 19.07 -1.42 0.15
N ILE A 148 18.97 -2.73 0.40
CA ILE A 148 17.79 -3.39 0.95
C ILE A 148 17.95 -3.51 2.47
N PHE A 149 16.99 -2.96 3.20
CA PHE A 149 16.96 -2.96 4.65
C PHE A 149 15.78 -3.79 5.17
N LEU A 150 15.89 -4.20 6.43
CA LEU A 150 14.87 -4.94 7.16
C LEU A 150 14.64 -4.24 8.49
N VAL A 151 13.38 -3.97 8.83
CA VAL A 151 12.99 -3.31 10.08
C VAL A 151 11.88 -4.10 10.78
N ASP A 152 12.00 -4.20 12.11
CA ASP A 152 10.96 -4.77 12.97
C ASP A 152 9.82 -3.77 13.18
N ILE A 153 8.60 -4.27 13.18
CA ILE A 153 7.41 -3.44 13.45
C ILE A 153 7.17 -3.41 14.96
N PRO A 154 6.96 -2.22 15.56
CA PRO A 154 6.67 -2.10 16.97
C PRO A 154 5.45 -2.96 17.36
N LYS A 155 5.62 -3.84 18.34
CA LYS A 155 4.52 -4.62 18.90
C LYS A 155 3.65 -3.73 19.78
N PRO A 156 2.31 -3.89 19.78
CA PRO A 156 1.44 -3.19 20.71
C PRO A 156 1.88 -3.46 22.15
N ILE A 157 2.15 -2.41 22.92
CA ILE A 157 2.47 -2.54 24.34
C ILE A 157 1.14 -2.73 25.08
N LYS A 158 0.93 -3.91 25.67
CA LYS A 158 -0.23 -4.15 26.54
C LYS A 158 -0.04 -3.37 27.85
N VAL A 159 -0.66 -2.20 27.95
CA VAL A 159 -0.80 -1.51 29.23
C VAL A 159 -1.90 -2.20 30.02
N THR A 160 -1.53 -2.88 31.10
CA THR A 160 -2.51 -3.38 32.08
C THR A 160 -2.65 -2.31 33.16
N ALA A 161 -3.84 -1.71 33.25
CA ALA A 161 -4.19 -0.91 34.41
C ALA A 161 -4.20 -1.83 35.65
N ARG A 162 -3.52 -1.41 36.71
CA ARG A 162 -3.65 -2.02 38.05
C ARG A 162 -4.80 -1.39 38.79
#